data_AF-A0A015IJ79-F1
#
_entry.id   AF-A0A015IJ79-F1
#
_cell.length_a   1.000
_cell.length_b   1.000
_cell.length_c   1.000
_cell.angle_alpha   90.00
_cell.angle_beta   90.00
_cell.angle_gamma   90.00
#
_symmetry.space_group_name_H-M   'P 1'
#
loop_
_entity.id
_entity.type
_entity.pdbx_description
1 polymer ?
#
loop_
_entity_poly.entity_id
_entity_poly.type
_entity_poly.pdbx_seq_one_letter_code
_entity_poly.pdbx_strand_id
1 'polypeptide(L)'
;MDGRENSSSKLIGQIAAFRNNLPPYNDEFIPKYYTVEHWWNYVEQDEGEENFIQQLALKVFSITPHNAGCERIFSVMGWYINKRRTR
;
A
#
# COMPACT_ATOMS: atom_id res chain seq x y z
N MET A 1 11.46 -27.64 -3.41
CA MET A 1 11.85 -26.21 -3.52
C MET A 1 11.08 -25.60 -4.68
N ASP A 2 9.79 -25.29 -4.48
CA ASP A 2 8.87 -24.88 -5.57
C ASP A 2 7.92 -23.73 -5.15
N GLY A 3 7.99 -23.30 -3.89
CA GLY A 3 7.04 -22.33 -3.31
C GLY A 3 7.31 -20.85 -3.61
N ARG A 4 8.20 -20.50 -4.55
CA ARG A 4 8.53 -19.10 -4.90
C ARG A 4 8.11 -18.72 -6.32
N GLU A 5 8.15 -19.68 -7.24
CA GLU A 5 7.75 -19.50 -8.63
C GLU A 5 6.23 -19.38 -8.77
N ASN A 6 5.49 -20.06 -7.89
CA ASN A 6 4.04 -19.98 -7.78
C ASN A 6 3.53 -18.62 -7.23
N SER A 7 4.21 -18.00 -6.23
CA SER A 7 3.77 -16.69 -5.70
C SER A 7 3.97 -15.55 -6.70
N SER A 8 5.11 -15.52 -7.40
CA SER A 8 5.43 -14.45 -8.35
C SER A 8 4.51 -14.49 -9.58
N SER A 9 4.23 -15.68 -10.10
CA SER A 9 3.30 -15.87 -11.22
C SER A 9 1.86 -15.50 -10.84
N LYS A 10 1.40 -15.83 -9.62
CA LYS A 10 0.10 -15.40 -9.08
C LYS A 10 -0.02 -13.87 -9.01
N LEU A 11 0.98 -13.19 -8.47
CA LEU A 11 0.99 -11.72 -8.43
C LEU A 11 0.93 -11.11 -9.84
N ILE A 12 1.69 -11.64 -10.80
CA ILE A 12 1.63 -11.16 -12.19
C ILE A 12 0.21 -11.36 -12.78
N GLY A 13 -0.42 -12.50 -12.50
CA GLY A 13 -1.81 -12.77 -12.88
C GLY A 13 -2.79 -11.75 -12.29
N GLN A 14 -2.66 -11.46 -11.00
CA GLN A 14 -3.47 -10.45 -10.31
C GLN A 14 -3.28 -9.04 -10.88
N ILE A 15 -2.04 -8.64 -11.16
CA ILE A 15 -1.74 -7.35 -11.81
C ILE A 15 -2.36 -7.28 -13.21
N ALA A 16 -2.28 -8.36 -13.99
CA ALA A 16 -2.90 -8.41 -15.30
C ALA A 16 -4.44 -8.32 -15.22
N ALA A 17 -5.06 -9.01 -14.26
CA ALA A 17 -6.50 -8.95 -14.03
C ALA A 17 -6.95 -7.53 -13.61
N PHE A 18 -6.23 -6.90 -12.68
CA PHE A 18 -6.46 -5.52 -12.28
C PHE A 18 -6.35 -4.55 -13.46
N ARG A 19 -5.27 -4.65 -14.26
CA ARG A 19 -5.06 -3.79 -15.44
C ARG A 19 -6.18 -3.90 -16.47
N ASN A 20 -6.75 -5.09 -16.62
CA ASN A 20 -7.81 -5.36 -17.60
C ASN A 20 -9.22 -5.17 -17.01
N ASN A 21 -9.34 -4.65 -15.79
CA ASN A 21 -10.61 -4.46 -15.08
C ASN A 21 -11.45 -5.75 -15.01
N LEU A 22 -10.78 -6.89 -14.79
CA LEU A 22 -11.40 -8.20 -14.66
C LEU A 22 -11.76 -8.48 -13.20
N PRO A 23 -12.76 -9.35 -12.91
CA PRO A 23 -13.05 -9.78 -11.56
C PRO A 23 -11.80 -10.31 -10.83
N PRO A 24 -11.63 -10.02 -9.53
CA PRO A 24 -12.52 -9.26 -8.64
C PRO A 24 -12.31 -7.73 -8.65
N TYR A 25 -11.57 -7.18 -9.62
CA TYR A 25 -11.19 -5.75 -9.68
C TYR A 25 -12.11 -4.89 -10.54
N ASN A 26 -13.20 -5.46 -11.05
CA ASN A 26 -14.13 -4.80 -11.97
C ASN A 26 -15.09 -3.80 -11.30
N ASP A 27 -15.09 -3.75 -9.96
CA ASP A 27 -15.87 -2.80 -9.19
C ASP A 27 -15.21 -1.41 -9.18
N GLU A 28 -16.02 -0.37 -9.44
CA GLU A 28 -15.52 1.00 -9.49
C GLU A 28 -15.09 1.51 -8.11
N PHE A 29 -13.91 2.14 -8.03
CA PHE A 29 -13.49 2.86 -6.84
C PHE A 29 -14.27 4.17 -6.72
N ILE A 30 -15.21 4.25 -5.78
CA ILE A 30 -16.00 5.45 -5.50
C ILE A 30 -15.44 6.16 -4.25
N PRO A 31 -14.74 7.31 -4.37
CA PRO A 31 -14.08 7.98 -3.25
C PRO A 31 -15.03 8.44 -2.14
N LYS A 32 -16.32 8.57 -2.45
CA LYS A 32 -17.37 8.92 -1.49
C LYS A 32 -17.64 7.80 -0.48
N TYR A 33 -17.47 6.54 -0.90
CA TYR A 33 -17.83 5.37 -0.09
C TYR A 33 -16.61 4.61 0.43
N TYR A 34 -15.48 4.69 -0.28
CA TYR A 34 -14.28 3.93 0.06
C TYR A 34 -13.08 4.83 0.28
N THR A 35 -12.31 4.53 1.34
CA THR A 35 -10.89 4.89 1.35
C THR A 35 -10.13 3.89 0.48
N VAL A 36 -8.94 4.27 0.02
CA VAL A 36 -8.08 3.36 -0.78
C VAL A 36 -7.82 2.05 -0.03
N GLU A 37 -7.52 2.13 1.27
CA GLU A 37 -7.33 0.95 2.12
C GLU A 37 -8.57 0.07 2.22
N HIS A 38 -9.76 0.66 2.40
CA HIS A 38 -11.01 -0.11 2.46
C HIS A 38 -11.34 -0.78 1.14
N TRP A 39 -11.10 -0.11 0.01
CA TRP A 39 -11.35 -0.71 -1.30
C TRP A 39 -10.44 -1.92 -1.53
N TRP A 40 -9.14 -1.79 -1.26
CA TRP A 40 -8.20 -2.91 -1.39
C TRP A 40 -8.52 -4.06 -0.41
N ASN A 41 -9.04 -3.77 0.78
CA ASN A 41 -9.49 -4.80 1.72
C ASN A 41 -10.82 -5.45 1.37
N TYR A 42 -11.66 -4.77 0.58
CA TYR A 42 -12.91 -5.32 0.08
C TYR A 42 -12.71 -6.32 -1.07
N VAL A 43 -11.64 -6.16 -1.86
CA VAL A 43 -11.35 -7.07 -2.98
C VAL A 43 -10.89 -8.44 -2.45
N GLU A 44 -11.82 -9.39 -2.44
CA GLU A 44 -11.56 -10.79 -2.07
C GLU A 44 -11.08 -11.61 -3.29
N GLN A 45 -10.10 -12.48 -3.09
CA GLN A 45 -9.72 -13.50 -4.07
C GLN A 45 -10.56 -14.77 -3.87
N ASP A 46 -10.47 -15.72 -4.81
CA ASP A 46 -11.08 -17.04 -4.65
C ASP A 46 -10.65 -17.72 -3.33
N GLU A 47 -11.54 -18.56 -2.79
CA GLU A 47 -11.36 -19.20 -1.49
C GLU A 47 -10.03 -19.98 -1.43
N GLY A 48 -9.14 -19.57 -0.51
CA GLY A 48 -7.82 -20.17 -0.31
C GLY A 48 -6.68 -19.56 -1.13
N GLU A 49 -6.93 -18.53 -1.94
CA GLU A 49 -5.89 -17.82 -2.69
C GLU A 49 -5.39 -16.56 -1.94
N GLU A 50 -4.07 -16.35 -1.97
CA GLU A 50 -3.45 -15.16 -1.36
C GLU A 50 -3.60 -13.93 -2.26
N ASN A 51 -4.03 -12.81 -1.68
CA ASN A 51 -4.13 -11.54 -2.38
C ASN A 51 -2.81 -10.76 -2.33
N PHE A 52 -1.87 -11.10 -3.23
CA PHE A 52 -0.56 -10.46 -3.29
C PHE A 52 -0.65 -9.00 -3.76
N ILE A 53 -1.53 -8.69 -4.72
CA ILE A 53 -1.67 -7.33 -5.22
C ILE A 53 -2.24 -6.37 -4.16
N GLN A 54 -3.18 -6.81 -3.33
CA GLN A 54 -3.66 -6.03 -2.19
C GLN A 54 -2.52 -5.71 -1.22
N GLN A 55 -1.74 -6.71 -0.82
CA GLN A 55 -0.61 -6.51 0.09
C GLN A 55 0.41 -5.52 -0.51
N LEU A 56 0.68 -5.63 -1.81
CA LEU A 56 1.54 -4.71 -2.54
C LEU A 56 0.96 -3.29 -2.53
N ALA A 57 -0.32 -3.14 -2.88
CA ALA A 57 -0.98 -1.84 -2.92
C ALA A 57 -0.97 -1.16 -1.55
N LEU A 58 -1.38 -1.87 -0.49
CA LEU A 58 -1.35 -1.36 0.87
C LEU A 58 0.06 -0.91 1.28
N LYS A 59 1.10 -1.69 0.93
CA LYS A 59 2.49 -1.26 1.16
C LYS A 59 2.84 0.00 0.39
N VAL A 60 2.52 0.09 -0.90
CA VAL A 60 2.78 1.28 -1.71
C VAL A 60 2.06 2.51 -1.13
N PHE A 61 0.81 2.39 -0.70
CA PHE A 61 0.07 3.49 -0.07
C PHE A 61 0.57 3.84 1.34
N SER A 62 1.15 2.86 2.06
CA SER A 62 1.81 3.09 3.35
C SER A 62 3.13 3.84 3.22
N ILE A 63 3.74 3.85 2.02
CA ILE A 63 4.81 4.79 1.67
C ILE A 63 4.16 6.16 1.54
N THR A 64 3.82 6.72 2.70
CA THR A 64 3.50 8.12 2.87
C THR A 64 4.57 8.92 2.13
N PRO A 65 4.27 10.07 1.49
CA PRO A 65 5.29 11.07 1.21
C PRO A 65 5.83 11.57 2.55
N HIS A 66 6.72 10.78 3.13
CA HIS A 66 7.34 10.87 4.44
C HIS A 66 8.13 12.17 4.61
N ASN A 67 8.32 12.91 3.53
CA ASN A 67 8.94 14.22 3.46
C ASN A 67 8.24 15.19 4.42
N ALA A 68 6.93 15.45 4.26
CA ALA A 68 6.21 16.45 5.06
C ALA A 68 5.83 15.98 6.47
N GLY A 69 5.56 14.68 6.64
CA GLY A 69 5.25 14.09 7.94
C GLY A 69 6.47 14.10 8.86
N CYS A 70 7.63 13.74 8.32
CA CYS A 70 8.87 13.77 9.09
C CYS A 70 9.44 15.17 9.20
N GLU A 71 9.18 16.10 8.28
CA GLU A 71 9.48 17.52 8.50
C GLU A 71 8.83 18.05 9.79
N ARG A 72 7.58 17.68 10.10
CA ARG A 72 6.94 18.06 11.38
C ARG A 72 7.68 17.47 12.57
N ILE A 73 8.05 16.20 12.51
CA ILE A 73 8.76 15.49 13.57
C ILE A 73 10.19 16.04 13.74
N PHE A 74 10.91 16.27 12.64
CA PHE A 74 12.24 16.87 12.59
C PHE A 74 12.24 18.34 13.02
N SER A 75 11.16 19.10 12.77
CA SER A 75 11.01 20.47 13.27
C SER A 75 10.90 20.49 14.80
N VAL A 76 10.08 19.60 15.37
CA VAL A 76 9.94 19.44 16.83
C VAL A 76 11.25 18.95 17.46
N MET A 77 11.91 17.96 16.85
CA MET A 77 13.22 17.47 17.30
C MET A 77 14.34 18.49 17.10
N GLY A 78 14.25 19.34 16.07
CA GLY A 78 15.20 20.42 15.80
C GLY A 78 15.30 21.39 16.97
N TRP A 79 14.19 21.69 17.66
CA TRP A 79 14.21 22.49 18.88
C TRP A 79 14.92 21.79 20.06
N TYR A 80 14.84 20.46 20.14
CA TYR A 80 15.52 19.67 21.17
C TYR A 80 17.03 19.52 20.88
N ILE A 81 17.40 19.35 19.60
CA ILE A 81 18.78 19.09 19.16
C ILE A 81 19.58 20.39 19.00
N ASN A 82 18.98 21.49 18.51
CA ASN A 82 19.64 22.80 18.36
C ASN A 82 19.73 23.61 19.66
N LYS A 83 19.30 23.06 20.80
CA LYS A 83 19.47 23.69 22.12
C LYS A 83 20.90 23.62 22.68
N ARG A 84 21.92 23.35 21.84
CA ARG A 84 23.30 23.70 22.20
C ARG A 84 23.40 25.23 22.18
N ARG A 85 23.31 25.82 23.37
CA ARG A 85 23.72 27.20 23.65
C ARG A 85 25.06 27.48 22.95
N THR A 86 25.03 28.20 21.84
CA THR A 86 26.17 29.00 21.41
C THR A 86 26.26 30.16 22.38
N ARG A 87 27.22 30.08 23.30
CA ARG A 87 27.73 31.22 24.03
C ARG A 87 28.84 31.86 23.20
#